data_AF-A0A3M9X487-F1
#
_entry.id   AF-A0A3M9X487-F1
#
_cell.length_a   1.000
_cell.length_b   1.000
_cell.length_c   1.000
_cell.angle_alpha   90.00
_cell.angle_beta   90.00
_cell.angle_gamma   90.00
#
_symmetry.space_group_name_H-M   'P 1'
#
loop_
_entity.id
_entity.type
_entity.pdbx_description
1 polymer ?
#
loop_
_entity_poly.entity_id
_entity_poly.type
_entity_poly.pdbx_seq_one_letter_code
_entity_poly.pdbx_strand_id
1 'polypeptide(L)'
;MNKRQEAIGRTVAPYGTFEDFVPAFFGLLKAYHSVPMGKQAGLKGLSPNTTFQKHADAGWSVITLSRDEVRAAVARRVERTVIQGAIKLRGRRWTCEELWQYTHDKVLVCEPVYHAPAELLVLDMKGNRLGIATPDVALHPLDHRGAQSTAARAKAHRDAIVEMVRLVPKIDVAARLIALGQDQPDVIPNEPAGKLSFDPSQRPARIVMPKKPLISEERRREQDECIAAQLDLVKSIVG
;
A
#
# COMPACT_ATOMS: atom_id res chain seq x y z
N MET A 1 -1.04 38.01 -52.30
CA MET A 1 -0.16 37.15 -51.48
C MET A 1 0.03 37.86 -50.14
N ASN A 2 -0.83 37.58 -49.15
CA ASN A 2 -0.86 38.35 -47.90
C ASN A 2 0.24 37.90 -46.95
N LYS A 3 1.13 38.82 -46.57
CA LYS A 3 2.24 38.61 -45.62
C LYS A 3 1.69 38.34 -44.22
N ARG A 4 1.66 37.08 -43.79
CA ARG A 4 1.47 36.67 -42.39
C ARG A 4 2.78 36.78 -41.60
N GLN A 5 3.37 37.98 -41.52
CA GLN A 5 4.66 38.17 -40.83
C GLN A 5 4.75 39.44 -39.98
N GLU A 6 3.64 40.08 -39.63
CA GLU A 6 3.65 41.24 -38.71
C GLU A 6 3.40 40.80 -37.25
N ALA A 7 4.35 40.08 -36.65
CA ALA A 7 4.38 39.95 -35.17
C ALA A 7 5.71 39.41 -34.61
N ILE A 8 6.73 39.14 -35.44
CA ILE A 8 8.00 38.64 -34.91
C ILE A 8 8.80 39.85 -34.42
N GLY A 9 8.75 40.12 -33.11
CA GLY A 9 9.52 41.17 -32.44
C GLY A 9 8.70 42.26 -31.73
N ARG A 10 7.37 42.24 -31.81
CA ARG A 10 6.51 43.14 -31.00
C ARG A 10 6.23 42.47 -29.66
N THR A 11 6.74 43.03 -28.57
CA THR A 11 6.36 42.60 -27.21
C THR A 11 4.86 42.78 -27.07
N VAL A 12 4.12 41.68 -27.13
CA VAL A 12 2.67 41.67 -26.97
C VAL A 12 2.37 42.24 -25.59
N ALA A 13 1.41 43.17 -25.49
CA ALA A 13 1.01 43.69 -24.19
C ALA A 13 0.62 42.50 -23.28
N PRO A 14 1.11 42.46 -22.03
CA PRO A 14 0.78 41.39 -21.11
C PRO A 14 -0.74 41.33 -20.94
N TYR A 15 -1.29 40.11 -20.95
CA TYR A 15 -2.73 39.84 -21.00
C TYR A 15 -3.49 40.22 -19.71
N GLY A 16 -2.85 40.93 -18.78
CA GLY A 16 -3.35 41.16 -17.42
C GLY A 16 -2.94 40.05 -16.46
N THR A 17 -3.81 39.70 -15.52
CA THR A 17 -3.59 38.60 -14.57
C THR A 17 -4.05 37.26 -15.14
N PHE A 18 -3.63 36.14 -14.53
CA PHE A 18 -4.13 34.82 -14.91
C PHE A 18 -5.66 34.70 -14.74
N GLU A 19 -6.22 35.37 -13.74
CA GLU A 19 -7.66 35.38 -13.46
C GLU A 19 -8.45 36.08 -14.58
N ASP A 20 -7.87 37.09 -15.24
CA ASP A 20 -8.46 37.76 -16.40
C ASP A 20 -8.33 36.94 -17.69
N PHE A 21 -7.23 36.20 -17.81
CA PHE A 21 -6.96 35.34 -18.97
C PHE A 21 -7.95 34.17 -19.08
N VAL A 22 -8.25 33.49 -17.98
CA VAL A 22 -9.13 32.31 -17.96
C VAL A 22 -10.49 32.55 -18.62
N PRO A 23 -11.30 33.55 -18.22
CA PRO A 23 -12.60 33.80 -18.83
C PRO A 23 -12.48 34.25 -20.29
N ALA A 24 -11.46 35.04 -20.63
CA ALA A 24 -11.23 35.50 -22.00
C ALA A 24 -10.87 34.34 -22.94
N PHE A 25 -9.97 33.44 -22.51
CA PHE A 25 -9.59 32.25 -23.27
C PHE A 25 -10.79 31.33 -23.51
N PHE A 26 -11.54 30.98 -22.45
CA PHE A 26 -12.71 30.13 -22.60
C PHE A 26 -13.83 30.79 -23.42
N GLY A 27 -13.97 32.12 -23.34
CA GLY A 27 -14.88 32.88 -24.19
C GLY A 27 -14.50 32.80 -25.67
N LEU A 28 -13.23 33.02 -26.01
CA LEU A 28 -12.70 32.90 -27.38
C LEU A 28 -12.79 31.47 -27.91
N LEU A 29 -12.50 30.47 -27.07
CA LEU A 29 -12.64 29.06 -27.43
C LEU A 29 -14.10 28.71 -27.75
N LYS A 30 -15.04 29.22 -26.94
CA LYS A 30 -16.48 29.04 -27.19
C LYS A 30 -16.92 29.70 -28.50
N ALA A 31 -16.41 30.90 -28.79
CA ALA A 31 -16.64 31.58 -30.07
C ALA A 31 -16.08 30.80 -31.26
N TYR A 32 -14.86 30.27 -31.14
CA TYR A 32 -14.26 29.42 -32.18
C TYR A 32 -15.11 28.17 -32.47
N HIS A 33 -15.65 27.52 -31.44
CA HIS A 33 -16.50 26.35 -31.61
C HIS A 33 -17.87 26.66 -32.24
N SER A 34 -18.39 27.89 -32.05
CA SER A 34 -19.73 28.28 -32.52
C SER A 34 -19.74 28.97 -33.88
N VAL A 35 -18.69 29.71 -34.24
CA VAL A 35 -18.64 30.49 -35.48
C VAL A 35 -18.40 29.56 -36.68
N PRO A 36 -19.22 29.66 -37.74
CA PRO A 36 -19.00 28.93 -38.98
C PRO A 36 -17.65 29.29 -39.62
N MET A 37 -16.85 28.29 -39.94
CA MET A 37 -15.57 28.52 -40.62
C MET A 37 -15.80 28.82 -42.10
N GLY A 38 -14.89 29.57 -42.73
CA GLY A 38 -15.02 29.92 -44.15
C GLY A 38 -15.21 28.71 -45.06
N LYS A 39 -15.88 28.90 -46.21
CA LYS A 39 -16.18 27.82 -47.17
C LYS A 39 -14.94 27.09 -47.72
N GLN A 40 -13.78 27.76 -47.71
CA GLN A 40 -12.49 27.21 -48.11
C GLN A 40 -11.77 26.45 -46.97
N ALA A 41 -12.26 26.51 -45.73
CA ALA A 41 -11.71 25.78 -44.61
C ALA A 41 -12.19 24.32 -44.59
N GLY A 42 -11.48 23.45 -43.88
CA GLY A 42 -11.77 22.00 -43.83
C GLY A 42 -13.19 21.62 -43.37
N LEU A 43 -13.90 22.51 -42.67
CA LEU A 43 -15.28 22.30 -42.22
C LEU A 43 -16.35 22.87 -43.19
N LYS A 44 -15.96 23.33 -44.39
CA LYS A 44 -16.87 23.68 -45.51
C LYS A 44 -18.04 24.60 -45.14
N GLY A 45 -17.83 25.65 -44.35
CA GLY A 45 -18.91 26.56 -43.97
C GLY A 45 -19.65 26.19 -42.67
N LEU A 46 -19.28 25.09 -42.01
CA LEU A 46 -19.86 24.68 -40.73
C LEU A 46 -18.96 25.09 -39.56
N SER A 47 -19.57 25.25 -38.38
CA SER A 47 -18.82 25.43 -37.14
C SER A 47 -18.43 24.06 -36.55
N PRO A 48 -17.35 23.97 -35.76
CA PRO A 48 -16.97 22.73 -35.08
C PRO A 48 -18.13 22.07 -34.31
N ASN A 49 -18.94 22.86 -33.58
CA ASN A 49 -20.09 22.34 -32.85
C ASN A 49 -21.15 21.73 -33.78
N THR A 50 -21.46 22.38 -34.90
CA THR A 50 -22.46 21.84 -35.84
C THR A 50 -22.00 20.52 -36.49
N THR A 51 -20.71 20.39 -36.77
CA THR A 51 -20.14 19.14 -37.29
C THR A 51 -20.14 18.05 -36.22
N PHE A 52 -19.73 18.37 -34.99
CA PHE A 52 -19.77 17.44 -33.86
C PHE A 52 -21.19 16.94 -33.59
N GLN A 53 -22.18 17.83 -33.57
CA GLN A 53 -23.58 17.47 -33.37
C GLN A 53 -24.08 16.52 -34.45
N LYS A 54 -23.74 16.75 -35.73
CA LYS A 54 -24.12 15.82 -36.82
C LYS A 54 -23.56 14.41 -36.60
N HIS A 55 -22.35 14.28 -36.07
CA HIS A 55 -21.77 12.97 -35.77
C HIS A 55 -22.41 12.32 -34.54
N ALA A 56 -22.73 13.11 -33.51
CA ALA A 56 -23.50 12.63 -32.36
C ALA A 56 -24.89 12.12 -32.79
N ASP A 57 -25.60 12.88 -33.64
CA ASP A 57 -26.89 12.50 -34.21
C ASP A 57 -26.79 11.27 -35.12
N ALA A 58 -25.64 11.07 -35.78
CA ALA A 58 -25.33 9.88 -36.57
C ALA A 58 -24.94 8.64 -35.73
N GLY A 59 -25.05 8.73 -34.39
CA GLY A 59 -24.86 7.61 -33.48
C GLY A 59 -23.48 7.54 -32.81
N TRP A 60 -22.65 8.58 -32.93
CA TRP A 60 -21.46 8.65 -32.08
C TRP A 60 -21.86 8.79 -30.61
N SER A 61 -21.34 7.88 -29.79
CA SER A 61 -21.56 7.89 -28.36
C SER A 61 -20.24 8.09 -27.62
N VAL A 62 -20.32 8.74 -26.47
CA VAL A 62 -19.15 8.98 -25.62
C VAL A 62 -18.93 7.77 -24.73
N ILE A 63 -17.70 7.25 -24.72
CA ILE A 63 -17.22 6.37 -23.66
C ILE A 63 -16.64 7.26 -22.57
N THR A 64 -17.34 7.35 -21.43
CA THR A 64 -16.90 8.18 -20.32
C THR A 64 -16.00 7.38 -19.38
N LEU A 65 -14.90 8.00 -18.95
CA LEU A 65 -14.12 7.51 -17.82
C LEU A 65 -14.70 8.07 -16.53
N SER A 66 -14.69 7.27 -15.46
CA SER A 66 -15.10 7.76 -14.15
C SER A 66 -14.13 8.84 -13.68
N ARG A 67 -14.64 9.81 -12.92
CA ARG A 67 -13.84 10.94 -12.43
C ARG A 67 -12.62 10.49 -11.64
N ASP A 68 -12.75 9.42 -10.87
CA ASP A 68 -11.69 8.89 -10.02
C ASP A 68 -10.59 8.22 -10.85
N GLU A 69 -10.97 7.50 -11.91
CA GLU A 69 -10.03 6.88 -12.84
C GLU A 69 -9.24 7.93 -13.62
N VAL A 70 -9.89 9.01 -14.06
CA VAL A 70 -9.19 10.13 -14.71
C VAL A 70 -8.19 10.76 -13.75
N ARG A 71 -8.59 11.01 -12.51
CA ARG A 71 -7.69 11.55 -11.48
C ARG A 71 -6.51 10.62 -11.22
N ALA A 72 -6.75 9.31 -11.15
CA ALA A 72 -5.73 8.30 -10.95
C ALA A 72 -4.75 8.19 -12.12
N ALA A 73 -5.22 8.34 -13.36
CA ALA A 73 -4.39 8.27 -14.56
C ALA A 73 -3.33 9.40 -14.62
N VAL A 74 -3.66 10.58 -14.10
CA VAL A 74 -2.74 11.74 -14.04
C VAL A 74 -2.04 11.88 -12.69
N ALA A 75 -2.34 11.02 -11.73
CA ALA A 75 -1.77 11.05 -10.40
C ALA A 75 -0.42 10.31 -10.35
N ARG A 76 0.46 10.78 -9.47
CA ARG A 76 1.65 10.03 -9.10
C ARG A 76 1.24 8.89 -8.16
N ARG A 77 1.67 7.67 -8.47
CA ARG A 77 1.49 6.53 -7.57
C ARG A 77 2.54 6.57 -6.48
N VAL A 78 2.09 6.51 -5.23
CA VAL A 78 2.95 6.62 -4.06
C VAL A 78 2.62 5.52 -3.08
N GLU A 79 3.62 4.71 -2.72
CA GLU A 79 3.46 3.68 -1.69
C GLU A 79 3.31 4.31 -0.31
N ARG A 80 2.32 3.85 0.44
CA ARG A 80 2.08 4.25 1.83
C ARG A 80 1.73 3.06 2.69
N THR A 81 2.24 3.11 3.92
CA THR A 81 1.89 2.13 4.95
C THR A 81 0.54 2.47 5.56
N VAL A 82 -0.32 1.47 5.68
CA VAL A 82 -1.61 1.58 6.38
C VAL A 82 -1.37 1.36 7.86
N ILE A 83 -1.76 2.35 8.68
CA ILE A 83 -1.64 2.30 10.13
C ILE A 83 -3.03 2.55 10.71
N GLN A 84 -3.58 1.55 11.40
CA GLN A 84 -4.92 1.61 12.01
C GLN A 84 -6.00 2.03 11.01
N GLY A 85 -6.00 1.43 9.82
CA GLY A 85 -6.95 1.70 8.74
C GLY A 85 -6.87 3.12 8.16
N ALA A 86 -5.74 3.79 8.30
CA ALA A 86 -5.50 5.11 7.74
C ALA A 86 -4.09 5.23 7.15
N ILE A 87 -3.93 6.19 6.24
CA ILE A 87 -2.65 6.52 5.60
C ILE A 87 -2.27 7.97 5.91
N LYS A 88 -0.96 8.24 5.96
CA LYS A 88 -0.44 9.61 6.12
C LYS A 88 0.11 10.13 4.79
N LEU A 89 -0.42 11.24 4.30
CA LEU A 89 0.04 11.91 3.08
C LEU A 89 -0.02 13.43 3.24
N ARG A 90 1.07 14.13 2.88
CA ARG A 90 1.23 15.60 3.04
C ARG A 90 0.88 16.10 4.45
N GLY A 91 1.28 15.36 5.48
CA GLY A 91 1.00 15.71 6.89
C GLY A 91 -0.46 15.51 7.33
N ARG A 92 -1.36 15.07 6.44
CA ARG A 92 -2.76 14.76 6.75
C ARG A 92 -2.98 13.26 6.85
N ARG A 93 -3.90 12.85 7.72
CA ARG A 93 -4.37 11.48 7.83
C ARG A 93 -5.56 11.30 6.89
N TRP A 94 -5.60 10.20 6.17
CA TRP A 94 -6.67 9.87 5.23
C TRP A 94 -7.18 8.47 5.54
N THR A 95 -8.49 8.27 5.40
CA THR A 95 -9.16 7.03 5.77
C THR A 95 -10.29 6.72 4.80
N CYS A 96 -10.60 5.44 4.65
CA CYS A 96 -11.85 4.95 4.06
C CYS A 96 -12.27 3.65 4.77
N GLU A 97 -13.50 3.21 4.55
CA GLU A 97 -14.04 2.00 5.19
C GLU A 97 -13.26 0.75 4.75
N GLU A 98 -12.86 0.69 3.48
CA GLU A 98 -12.11 -0.42 2.93
C GLU A 98 -10.72 -0.53 3.54
N LEU A 99 -10.11 0.61 3.92
CA LEU A 99 -8.85 0.62 4.67
C LEU A 99 -9.00 0.08 6.09
N TRP A 100 -10.17 0.15 6.72
CA TRP A 100 -10.39 -0.41 8.07
C TRP A 100 -10.35 -1.93 8.09
N GLN A 101 -10.74 -2.56 6.97
CA GLN A 101 -10.75 -4.01 6.79
C GLN A 101 -9.47 -4.50 6.10
N TYR A 102 -8.65 -3.58 5.59
CA TYR A 102 -7.44 -3.91 4.86
C TYR A 102 -6.38 -4.51 5.78
N THR A 103 -5.99 -5.74 5.49
CA THR A 103 -5.13 -6.58 6.34
C THR A 103 -3.67 -6.61 5.90
N HIS A 104 -3.33 -5.93 4.81
CA HIS A 104 -1.95 -5.78 4.35
C HIS A 104 -1.35 -4.44 4.79
N ASP A 105 -0.02 -4.37 4.83
CA ASP A 105 0.68 -3.22 5.37
C ASP A 105 0.78 -2.04 4.40
N LYS A 106 0.77 -2.29 3.08
CA LYS A 106 1.09 -1.28 2.06
C LYS A 106 -0.02 -1.12 1.05
N VAL A 107 -0.28 0.13 0.67
CA VAL A 107 -1.20 0.50 -0.41
C VAL A 107 -0.53 1.49 -1.37
N LEU A 108 -1.05 1.53 -2.59
CA LEU A 108 -0.70 2.52 -3.59
C LEU A 108 -1.72 3.66 -3.57
N VAL A 109 -1.24 4.87 -3.33
CA VAL A 109 -2.08 6.07 -3.26
C VAL A 109 -1.85 6.89 -4.53
N CYS A 110 -2.93 7.24 -5.20
CA CYS A 110 -2.90 8.11 -6.37
C CYS A 110 -2.89 9.58 -5.92
N GLU A 111 -1.69 10.15 -5.79
CA GLU A 111 -1.49 11.55 -5.38
C GLU A 111 -1.57 12.50 -6.59
N PRO A 112 -2.54 13.45 -6.63
CA PRO A 112 -2.60 14.44 -7.69
C PRO A 112 -1.40 15.40 -7.62
N VAL A 113 -0.79 15.63 -8.79
CA VAL A 113 0.41 16.50 -8.91
C VAL A 113 0.03 17.98 -8.86
N TYR A 114 -1.09 18.35 -9.50
CA TYR A 114 -1.39 19.76 -9.82
C TYR A 114 -2.36 20.46 -8.86
N HIS A 115 -2.99 19.75 -7.94
CA HIS A 115 -3.95 20.33 -7.00
C HIS A 115 -3.91 19.65 -5.63
N ALA A 116 -4.40 20.34 -4.60
CA ALA A 116 -4.64 19.72 -3.31
C ALA A 116 -5.84 18.77 -3.44
N PRO A 117 -5.66 17.45 -3.26
CA PRO A 117 -6.77 16.50 -3.32
C PRO A 117 -7.76 16.79 -2.20
N ALA A 118 -9.06 16.71 -2.50
CA ALA A 118 -10.12 16.54 -1.48
C ALA A 118 -10.36 15.05 -1.18
N GLU A 119 -10.06 14.19 -2.16
CA GLU A 119 -10.26 12.75 -2.16
C GLU A 119 -9.05 12.09 -2.82
N LEU A 120 -8.67 10.91 -2.34
CA LEU A 120 -7.56 10.12 -2.87
C LEU A 120 -8.03 8.75 -3.27
N LEU A 121 -7.74 8.33 -4.51
CA LEU A 121 -7.95 6.93 -4.89
C LEU A 121 -6.86 6.07 -4.25
N VAL A 122 -7.27 5.01 -3.58
CA VAL A 122 -6.39 4.01 -2.97
C VAL A 122 -6.52 2.70 -3.75
N LEU A 123 -5.37 2.15 -4.09
CA LEU A 123 -5.21 0.89 -4.80
C LEU A 123 -4.42 -0.09 -3.94
N ASP A 124 -4.72 -1.37 -4.10
CA ASP A 124 -3.90 -2.45 -3.58
C ASP A 124 -2.52 -2.48 -4.30
N MET A 125 -1.53 -3.15 -3.73
CA MET A 125 -0.21 -3.33 -4.37
C MET A 125 -0.29 -4.05 -5.72
N LYS A 126 -1.36 -4.82 -5.96
CA LYS A 126 -1.65 -5.46 -7.24
C LYS A 126 -2.30 -4.52 -8.28
N GLY A 127 -2.58 -3.27 -7.91
CA GLY A 127 -3.24 -2.28 -8.75
C GLY A 127 -4.78 -2.36 -8.75
N ASN A 128 -5.37 -3.21 -7.91
CA ASN A 128 -6.82 -3.30 -7.77
C ASN A 128 -7.37 -2.12 -6.98
N ARG A 129 -8.54 -1.62 -7.35
CA ARG A 129 -9.22 -0.53 -6.62
C ARG A 129 -9.65 -1.01 -5.23
N LEU A 130 -9.18 -0.33 -4.19
CA LEU A 130 -9.66 -0.52 -2.82
C LEU A 130 -10.82 0.43 -2.51
N GLY A 131 -10.60 1.74 -2.68
CA GLY A 131 -11.60 2.73 -2.27
C GLY A 131 -11.13 4.17 -2.46
N ILE A 132 -11.97 5.10 -2.03
CA ILE A 132 -11.69 6.55 -2.07
C ILE A 132 -11.48 7.03 -0.64
N ALA A 133 -10.26 7.45 -0.32
CA ALA A 133 -9.90 7.98 0.98
C ALA A 133 -10.24 9.47 1.08
N THR A 134 -10.89 9.84 2.18
CA THR A 134 -11.19 11.21 2.58
C THR A 134 -10.31 11.62 3.76
N PRO A 135 -10.08 12.92 3.99
CA PRO A 135 -9.27 13.37 5.11
C PRO A 135 -9.93 12.98 6.43
N ASP A 136 -9.17 12.32 7.31
CA ASP A 136 -9.61 11.94 8.65
C ASP A 136 -9.62 13.20 9.53
N VAL A 137 -10.80 13.76 9.75
CA VAL A 137 -10.98 14.95 10.60
C VAL A 137 -10.95 14.50 12.06
N ALA A 138 -9.98 14.99 12.82
CA ALA A 138 -9.91 14.75 14.24
C ALA A 138 -11.13 15.40 14.93
N LEU A 139 -12.05 14.56 15.40
CA LEU A 139 -13.20 14.99 16.18
C LEU A 139 -12.77 15.29 17.62
N HIS A 140 -13.50 16.21 18.27
CA HIS A 140 -13.23 16.56 19.66
C HIS A 140 -13.43 15.35 20.60
N PRO A 141 -12.62 15.15 21.65
CA PRO A 141 -12.72 13.98 22.53
C PRO A 141 -14.09 13.76 23.18
N LEU A 142 -14.86 14.83 23.40
CA LEU A 142 -16.21 14.78 23.98
C LEU A 142 -17.32 14.66 22.92
N ASP A 143 -16.98 14.59 21.64
CA ASP A 143 -17.96 14.38 20.58
C ASP A 143 -18.31 12.89 20.47
N HIS A 144 -19.58 12.57 20.72
CA HIS A 144 -20.16 11.23 20.57
C HIS A 144 -19.90 10.60 19.18
N ARG A 145 -19.75 11.41 18.13
CA ARG A 145 -19.42 10.95 16.77
C ARG A 145 -18.02 10.33 16.68
N GLY A 146 -17.08 10.81 17.50
CA GLY A 146 -15.73 10.24 17.60
C GLY A 146 -15.74 8.84 18.21
N ALA A 147 -16.54 8.65 19.27
CA ALA A 147 -16.74 7.34 19.89
C ALA A 147 -17.42 6.34 18.94
N GLN A 148 -18.49 6.76 18.25
CA GLN A 148 -19.19 5.89 17.29
C GLN A 148 -18.30 5.47 16.11
N SER A 149 -17.55 6.40 15.52
CA SER A 149 -16.64 6.10 14.41
C SER A 149 -15.48 5.19 14.84
N THR A 150 -14.93 5.37 16.04
CA THR A 150 -13.88 4.49 16.58
C THR A 150 -14.40 3.07 16.84
N ALA A 151 -15.62 2.95 17.40
CA ALA A 151 -16.25 1.65 17.61
C ALA A 151 -16.56 0.93 16.29
N ALA A 152 -17.04 1.67 15.28
CA ALA A 152 -17.28 1.13 13.93
C ALA A 152 -15.98 0.63 13.28
N ARG A 153 -14.89 1.41 13.37
CA ARG A 153 -13.54 1.01 12.91
C ARG A 153 -13.08 -0.29 13.56
N ALA A 154 -13.18 -0.35 14.89
CA ALA A 154 -12.75 -1.53 15.65
C ALA A 154 -13.60 -2.76 15.34
N LYS A 155 -14.91 -2.58 15.10
CA LYS A 155 -15.81 -3.66 14.70
C LYS A 155 -15.44 -4.20 13.31
N ALA A 156 -15.34 -3.31 12.31
CA ALA A 156 -14.99 -3.70 10.94
C ALA A 156 -13.66 -4.46 10.85
N HIS A 157 -12.64 -4.01 11.60
CA HIS A 157 -11.35 -4.70 11.65
C HIS A 157 -11.45 -6.09 12.31
N ARG A 158 -12.23 -6.24 13.38
CA ARG A 158 -12.45 -7.55 14.01
C ARG A 158 -13.21 -8.49 13.08
N ASP A 159 -14.23 -8.00 12.39
CA ASP A 159 -15.03 -8.79 11.46
C ASP A 159 -14.15 -9.31 10.31
N ALA A 160 -13.23 -8.48 9.79
CA ALA A 160 -12.24 -8.89 8.79
C ALA A 160 -11.29 -9.99 9.30
N ILE A 161 -10.80 -9.89 10.55
CA ILE A 161 -9.96 -10.94 11.17
C ILE A 161 -10.75 -12.25 11.29
N VAL A 162 -12.01 -12.20 11.72
CA VAL A 162 -12.85 -13.39 11.91
C VAL A 162 -13.07 -14.10 10.57
N GLU A 163 -13.33 -13.37 9.49
CA GLU A 163 -13.44 -13.94 8.14
C GLU A 163 -12.11 -14.56 7.68
N MET A 164 -10.96 -13.93 7.94
CA MET A 164 -9.66 -14.55 7.65
C MET A 164 -9.46 -15.86 8.42
N VAL A 165 -9.76 -15.88 9.72
CA VAL A 165 -9.66 -17.08 10.56
C VAL A 165 -10.55 -18.20 10.03
N ARG A 166 -11.71 -17.88 9.46
CA ARG A 166 -12.64 -18.83 8.85
C ARG A 166 -12.06 -19.48 7.58
N LEU A 167 -11.32 -18.70 6.78
CA LEU A 167 -10.72 -19.18 5.53
C LEU A 167 -9.41 -19.97 5.74
N VAL A 168 -8.77 -19.83 6.90
CA VAL A 168 -7.55 -20.56 7.23
C VAL A 168 -7.89 -21.99 7.65
N PRO A 169 -7.32 -23.03 7.02
CA PRO A 169 -7.50 -24.40 7.47
C PRO A 169 -6.94 -24.56 8.88
N LYS A 170 -7.74 -25.09 9.79
CA LYS A 170 -7.28 -25.39 11.16
C LYS A 170 -6.22 -26.48 11.10
N ILE A 171 -4.98 -26.12 11.39
CA ILE A 171 -3.88 -27.07 11.56
C ILE A 171 -3.98 -27.61 12.98
N ASP A 172 -4.22 -28.91 13.11
CA ASP A 172 -4.08 -29.61 14.38
C ASP A 172 -2.59 -29.82 14.67
N VAL A 173 -2.05 -28.93 15.50
CA VAL A 173 -0.64 -28.96 15.91
C VAL A 173 -0.32 -30.23 16.70
N ALA A 174 -1.27 -30.74 17.48
CA ALA A 174 -1.06 -31.96 18.26
C ALA A 174 -0.96 -33.18 17.32
N ALA A 175 -1.86 -33.30 16.35
CA ALA A 175 -1.79 -34.37 15.35
C ALA A 175 -0.49 -34.31 14.54
N ARG A 176 -0.02 -33.11 14.17
CA ARG A 176 1.28 -32.96 13.48
C ARG A 176 2.48 -33.34 14.34
N LEU A 177 2.46 -33.01 15.62
CA LEU A 177 3.52 -33.39 16.56
C LEU A 177 3.53 -34.90 16.83
N ILE A 178 2.35 -35.52 16.89
CA ILE A 178 2.24 -36.98 17.02
C ILE A 178 2.78 -37.67 15.77
N ALA A 179 2.42 -37.21 14.57
CA ALA A 179 2.96 -37.75 13.31
C ALA A 179 4.50 -37.60 13.25
N LEU A 180 5.03 -36.44 13.65
CA LEU A 180 6.48 -36.21 13.70
C LEU A 180 7.18 -37.10 14.74
N GLY A 181 6.52 -37.39 15.86
CA GLY A 181 7.01 -38.33 16.86
C GLY A 181 6.96 -39.79 16.38
N GLN A 182 5.97 -40.17 15.58
CA GLN A 182 5.86 -41.51 14.98
C GLN A 182 6.86 -41.74 13.85
N ASP A 183 7.21 -40.69 13.10
CA ASP A 183 8.22 -40.73 12.05
C ASP A 183 9.67 -40.73 12.61
N GLN A 184 9.85 -40.47 13.91
CA GLN A 184 11.16 -40.59 14.53
C GLN A 184 11.53 -42.07 14.71
N PRO A 185 12.73 -42.49 14.29
CA PRO A 185 13.20 -43.84 14.57
C PRO A 185 13.29 -44.04 16.08
N ASP A 186 12.85 -45.20 16.55
CA ASP A 186 12.98 -45.59 17.95
C ASP A 186 14.44 -45.40 18.40
N VAL A 187 14.62 -44.59 19.45
CA VAL A 187 15.93 -44.39 20.06
C VAL A 187 16.27 -45.67 20.81
N ILE A 188 16.95 -46.59 20.12
CA ILE A 188 17.52 -47.78 20.76
C ILE A 188 18.64 -47.26 21.69
N PRO A 189 18.48 -47.40 23.02
CA PRO A 189 19.53 -47.01 23.94
C PRO A 189 20.80 -47.81 23.63
N ASN A 190 21.95 -47.17 23.75
CA ASN A 190 23.22 -47.89 23.69
C ASN A 190 23.24 -49.01 24.74
N GLU A 191 23.93 -50.11 24.43
CA GLU A 191 24.08 -51.21 25.39
C GLU A 191 24.57 -50.67 26.74
N PRO A 192 23.92 -51.05 27.86
CA PRO A 192 24.25 -50.50 29.16
C PRO A 192 25.70 -50.86 29.50
N ALA A 193 26.52 -49.83 29.74
CA ALA A 193 27.95 -49.98 30.02
C ALA A 193 28.27 -50.75 31.32
N GLY A 194 27.26 -51.12 32.11
CA GLY A 194 27.39 -51.98 33.28
C GLY A 194 26.09 -52.09 34.07
N LYS A 195 25.99 -53.14 34.89
CA LYS A 195 24.88 -53.35 35.82
C LYS A 195 25.32 -52.93 37.21
N LEU A 196 24.65 -51.95 37.80
CA LEU A 196 24.92 -51.52 39.17
C LEU A 196 24.30 -52.54 40.14
N SER A 197 25.15 -53.19 40.93
CA SER A 197 24.73 -54.04 42.05
C SER A 197 24.80 -53.27 43.37
N PHE A 198 23.86 -53.54 44.28
CA PHE A 198 23.82 -52.92 45.61
C PHE A 198 24.84 -53.55 46.57
N ASP A 199 25.35 -54.74 46.25
CA ASP A 199 26.35 -55.46 47.03
C ASP A 199 27.71 -54.73 46.98
N PRO A 200 28.26 -54.28 48.12
CA PRO A 200 29.50 -53.48 48.17
C PRO A 200 30.71 -54.19 47.56
N SER A 201 30.71 -55.52 47.52
CA SER A 201 31.81 -56.35 47.04
C SER A 201 31.88 -56.49 45.51
N GLN A 202 30.79 -56.18 44.80
CA GLN A 202 30.69 -56.25 43.32
C GLN A 202 30.56 -54.87 42.65
N ARG A 203 30.82 -53.77 43.38
CA ARG A 203 30.72 -52.42 42.81
C ARG A 203 31.86 -52.19 41.80
N PRO A 204 31.56 -51.91 40.51
CA PRO A 204 32.60 -51.44 39.60
C PRO A 204 33.10 -50.07 40.08
N ALA A 205 34.42 -49.92 40.15
CA ALA A 205 35.06 -48.66 40.51
C ALA A 205 34.92 -47.67 39.34
N ARG A 206 34.12 -46.62 39.56
CA ARG A 206 33.79 -45.47 38.69
C ARG A 206 32.45 -45.56 37.96
N ILE A 207 31.55 -44.70 38.40
CA ILE A 207 30.45 -44.16 37.61
C ILE A 207 31.08 -43.51 36.37
N VAL A 208 30.77 -44.05 35.18
CA VAL A 208 31.19 -43.44 33.92
C VAL A 208 30.38 -42.16 33.74
N MET A 209 31.05 -41.00 33.89
CA MET A 209 30.46 -39.71 33.56
C MET A 209 30.18 -39.66 32.04
N PRO A 210 29.03 -39.13 31.58
CA PRO A 210 28.77 -38.97 30.17
C PRO A 210 29.87 -38.08 29.57
N LYS A 211 30.59 -38.59 28.57
CA LYS A 211 31.59 -37.81 27.84
C LYS A 211 30.87 -36.63 27.19
N LYS A 212 31.11 -35.42 27.68
CA LYS A 212 30.70 -34.19 26.99
C LYS A 212 31.26 -34.26 25.56
N PRO A 213 30.46 -33.99 24.52
CA PRO A 213 31.00 -33.85 23.18
C PRO A 213 32.04 -32.73 23.21
N LEU A 214 33.24 -33.03 22.74
CA LEU A 214 34.29 -32.02 22.55
C LEU A 214 33.78 -31.07 21.48
N ILE A 215 33.29 -29.90 21.89
CA ILE A 215 32.99 -28.79 21.00
C ILE A 215 34.33 -28.43 20.33
N SER A 216 34.40 -28.49 19.00
CA SER A 216 35.60 -28.09 18.25
C SER A 216 35.96 -26.64 18.61
N GLU A 217 37.25 -26.32 18.70
CA GLU A 217 37.68 -24.95 19.03
C GLU A 217 37.11 -23.91 18.07
N GLU A 218 36.87 -24.30 16.81
CA GLU A 218 36.20 -23.48 15.80
C GLU A 218 34.79 -23.06 16.23
N ARG A 219 33.97 -23.98 16.76
CA ARG A 219 32.63 -23.62 17.27
C ARG A 219 32.65 -22.72 18.50
N ARG A 220 33.70 -22.83 19.33
CA ARG A 220 33.86 -21.91 20.47
C ARG A 220 34.20 -20.50 20.00
N ARG A 221 35.08 -20.37 19.00
CA ARG A 221 35.42 -19.08 18.40
C ARG A 221 34.21 -18.43 17.72
N GLU A 222 33.42 -19.21 16.97
CA GLU A 222 32.17 -18.71 16.36
C GLU A 222 31.15 -18.24 17.41
N GLN A 223 31.03 -18.94 18.53
CA GLN A 223 30.14 -18.54 19.63
C GLN A 223 30.64 -17.28 20.34
N ASP A 224 31.94 -17.18 20.58
CA ASP A 224 32.55 -16.02 21.23
C ASP A 224 32.46 -14.77 20.33
N GLU A 225 32.62 -14.93 19.00
CA GLU A 225 32.40 -13.86 18.02
C GLU A 225 30.93 -13.43 17.96
N CYS A 226 29.98 -14.37 17.98
CA CYS A 226 28.56 -14.06 18.05
C CYS A 226 28.18 -13.29 19.32
N ILE A 227 28.74 -13.67 20.47
CA ILE A 227 28.48 -13.02 21.75
C ILE A 227 29.12 -11.63 21.79
N ALA A 228 30.33 -11.46 21.26
CA ALA A 228 30.99 -10.17 21.14
C ALA A 228 30.20 -9.21 20.24
N ALA A 229 29.73 -9.68 19.08
CA ALA A 229 28.92 -8.88 18.17
C ALA A 229 27.58 -8.45 18.79
N GLN A 230 26.95 -9.31 19.60
CA GLN A 230 25.73 -8.96 20.32
C GLN A 230 25.96 -7.92 21.41
N LEU A 231 27.10 -7.99 22.13
CA LEU A 231 27.44 -7.02 23.16
C LEU A 231 27.80 -5.64 22.57
N ASP A 232 28.44 -5.60 21.41
CA ASP A 232 28.72 -4.35 20.70
C ASP A 232 27.45 -3.72 20.13
N LEU A 233 26.50 -4.52 19.65
CA LEU A 233 25.18 -4.05 19.24
C LEU A 233 24.39 -3.44 20.42
N VAL A 234 24.47 -4.06 21.60
CA VAL A 234 23.81 -3.55 22.82
C VAL A 234 24.46 -2.24 23.29
N LYS A 235 25.79 -2.09 23.16
CA LYS A 235 26.48 -0.83 23.48
C LYS A 235 26.14 0.32 22.54
N SER A 236 25.87 0.05 21.25
CA SER A 236 25.49 1.10 20.30
C SER A 236 24.04 1.58 20.44
N ILE A 237 23.18 0.78 21.09
CA ILE A 237 21.77 1.11 21.35
C ILE A 237 21.60 1.89 22.66
N VAL A 238 22.55 1.79 23.60
CA VAL A 238 22.48 2.41 24.94
C VAL A 238 23.34 3.68 25.07
N GLY A 239 24.14 4.02 24.05
CA GLY A 239 24.81 5.33 23.91
C GLY A 239 24.03 6.28 23.01
#